data_AF-A0A1I0U710-F1
#
_entry.id   AF-A0A1I0U710-F1
#
_cell.length_a   1.000
_cell.length_b   1.000
_cell.length_c   1.000
_cell.angle_alpha   90.00
_cell.angle_beta   90.00
_cell.angle_gamma   90.00
#
_symmetry.space_group_name_H-M   'P 1'
#
loop_
_entity.id
_entity.type
_entity.pdbx_description
1 polymer ?
#
loop_
_entity_poly.entity_id
_entity_poly.type
_entity_poly.pdbx_seq_one_letter_code
_entity_poly.pdbx_strand_id
1 'polypeptide(L)'
;MNTFVIEDFFVSDENACNFYMVRFDEQDTSEVDKFYDNYNTPDSAHYEDMQNIHALIEVISEDGTAQIRRSRDEGRAFALPPEVLANAARIQVTGNTLRLYYLDVTPEIIILLGGGIAHNEPNGHPPIQLRDAQLFIKKIWSAIGTEFEISNKRLIPLNGPEIIIH
;
A
#
# COMPACT_ATOMS: atom_id res chain seq x y z
N MET A 1 17.45 -8.40 12.51
CA MET A 1 17.55 -7.32 11.50
C MET A 1 16.29 -7.46 10.67
N ASN A 2 15.34 -6.52 10.74
CA ASN A 2 14.04 -6.76 10.12
C ASN A 2 14.14 -6.35 8.66
N THR A 3 14.38 -7.30 7.76
CA THR A 3 14.46 -7.02 6.33
C THR A 3 13.12 -7.30 5.63
N PHE A 4 12.90 -6.68 4.47
CA PHE A 4 11.64 -6.80 3.72
C PHE A 4 11.91 -6.78 2.23
N VAL A 5 11.01 -7.42 1.48
CA VAL A 5 11.04 -7.57 0.02
C VAL A 5 9.87 -6.77 -0.56
N ILE A 6 10.10 -6.15 -1.72
CA ILE A 6 9.07 -5.52 -2.54
C ILE A 6 8.78 -6.44 -3.72
N GLU A 7 7.50 -6.74 -3.95
CA GLU A 7 7.02 -7.67 -4.95
C GLU A 7 5.97 -6.99 -5.86
N ASP A 8 5.88 -7.40 -7.11
CA ASP A 8 4.84 -6.91 -8.04
C ASP A 8 3.45 -7.30 -7.54
N PHE A 9 2.51 -6.34 -7.54
CA PHE A 9 1.10 -6.61 -7.26
C PHE A 9 0.25 -6.42 -8.52
N PHE A 10 0.26 -5.21 -9.09
CA PHE A 10 -0.48 -4.85 -10.30
C PHE A 10 0.41 -3.96 -11.17
N VAL A 11 1.21 -4.61 -12.02
CA VAL A 11 2.24 -3.96 -12.85
C VAL A 11 1.94 -4.22 -14.33
N SER A 12 1.82 -3.15 -15.11
CA SER A 12 1.64 -3.19 -16.57
C SER A 12 2.23 -1.93 -17.20
N ASP A 13 2.79 -2.05 -18.40
CA ASP A 13 3.28 -0.91 -19.18
C ASP A 13 2.13 -0.01 -19.67
N GLU A 14 0.90 -0.51 -19.64
CA GLU A 14 -0.31 0.22 -20.04
C GLU A 14 -0.92 1.04 -18.88
N ASN A 15 -0.50 0.79 -17.64
CA ASN A 15 -1.04 1.46 -16.46
C ASN A 15 -0.44 2.85 -16.30
N ALA A 16 -1.27 3.81 -15.89
CA ALA A 16 -0.78 5.12 -15.45
C ALA A 16 -0.03 5.01 -14.10
N CYS A 17 -0.34 3.99 -13.29
CA CYS A 17 0.33 3.74 -12.03
C CYS A 17 0.46 2.23 -11.73
N ASN A 18 1.65 1.83 -11.30
CA ASN A 18 1.98 0.47 -10.92
C ASN A 18 1.96 0.28 -9.41
N PHE A 19 1.37 -0.83 -8.99
CA PHE A 19 1.29 -1.22 -7.58
C PHE A 19 2.25 -2.35 -7.27
N TYR A 20 2.94 -2.17 -6.15
CA TYR A 20 3.81 -3.16 -5.53
C TYR A 20 3.30 -3.48 -4.13
N MET A 21 3.78 -4.56 -3.54
CA MET A 21 3.46 -4.97 -2.18
C MET A 21 4.71 -5.28 -1.38
N VAL A 22 4.59 -5.30 -0.05
CA VAL A 22 5.69 -5.62 0.86
C VAL A 22 5.46 -6.94 1.58
N ARG A 23 6.55 -7.63 1.84
CA ARG A 23 6.61 -8.83 2.67
C ARG A 23 7.85 -8.77 3.55
N PHE A 24 7.78 -9.27 4.78
CA PHE A 24 8.99 -9.49 5.58
C PHE A 24 9.79 -10.65 4.98
N ASP A 25 11.11 -10.54 4.93
CA ASP A 25 11.93 -11.52 4.20
C ASP A 25 11.74 -12.97 4.70
N GLU A 26 11.60 -13.13 6.01
CA GLU A 26 11.37 -14.42 6.70
C GLU A 26 9.93 -14.97 6.61
N GLN A 27 9.01 -14.28 5.93
CA GLN A 27 7.59 -14.65 5.84
C GLN A 27 7.26 -15.07 4.42
N ASP A 28 6.54 -16.16 4.18
CA ASP A 28 6.22 -16.58 2.79
C ASP A 28 5.09 -15.78 2.14
N THR A 29 4.34 -14.99 2.92
CA THR A 29 3.14 -14.28 2.47
C THR A 29 3.27 -12.78 2.68
N SER A 30 2.91 -11.99 1.66
CA SER A 30 2.97 -10.53 1.75
C SER A 30 1.92 -9.97 2.70
N GLU A 31 2.11 -8.73 3.16
CA GLU A 31 1.13 -8.08 4.04
C GLU A 31 -0.17 -7.74 3.30
N VAL A 32 -0.12 -7.65 1.96
CA VAL A 32 -1.29 -7.47 1.11
C VAL A 32 -2.02 -8.79 0.91
N ASP A 33 -1.31 -9.89 0.64
CA ASP A 33 -1.94 -11.21 0.52
C ASP A 33 -2.65 -11.60 1.81
N LYS A 34 -2.01 -11.38 2.97
CA LYS A 34 -2.66 -11.56 4.29
C LYS A 34 -3.94 -10.74 4.42
N PHE A 35 -3.97 -9.52 3.88
CA PHE A 35 -5.17 -8.69 3.87
C PHE A 35 -6.27 -9.29 2.99
N TYR A 36 -5.94 -9.74 1.77
CA TYR A 36 -6.90 -10.41 0.90
C TYR A 36 -7.41 -11.72 1.50
N ASP A 37 -6.55 -12.56 2.07
CA ASP A 37 -6.95 -13.83 2.68
C ASP A 37 -7.96 -13.64 3.81
N ASN A 38 -7.81 -12.56 4.58
CA ASN A 38 -8.69 -12.26 5.71
C ASN A 38 -10.07 -11.71 5.29
N TYR A 39 -10.16 -11.00 4.17
CA TYR A 39 -11.35 -10.20 3.82
C TYR A 39 -11.95 -10.50 2.44
N ASN A 40 -11.22 -11.15 1.52
CA ASN A 40 -11.68 -11.51 0.17
C ASN A 40 -12.36 -12.89 0.14
N THR A 41 -13.21 -13.17 1.12
CA THR A 41 -14.04 -14.38 1.16
C THR A 41 -15.50 -13.99 1.24
N PRO A 42 -16.42 -14.61 0.47
CA PRO A 42 -17.84 -14.23 0.46
C PRO A 42 -18.53 -14.28 1.83
N ASP A 43 -18.02 -15.10 2.75
CA ASP A 43 -18.54 -15.24 4.12
C ASP A 43 -18.00 -14.15 5.09
N SER A 44 -17.03 -13.34 4.66
CA SER A 44 -16.48 -12.27 5.48
C SER A 44 -17.48 -11.11 5.60
N ALA A 45 -17.70 -10.64 6.84
CA ALA A 45 -18.51 -9.45 7.09
C ALA A 45 -17.95 -8.17 6.44
N HIS A 46 -16.69 -8.19 6.01
CA HIS A 46 -16.01 -7.08 5.35
C HIS A 46 -15.74 -7.35 3.86
N TYR A 47 -16.40 -8.35 3.26
CA TYR A 47 -16.19 -8.72 1.86
C TYR A 47 -16.46 -7.56 0.89
N GLU A 48 -17.59 -6.87 1.04
CA GLU A 48 -17.92 -5.71 0.19
C GLU A 48 -16.92 -4.57 0.36
N ASP A 49 -16.49 -4.30 1.59
CA ASP A 49 -15.47 -3.30 1.89
C ASP A 49 -14.14 -3.63 1.22
N MET A 50 -13.79 -4.92 1.17
CA MET A 50 -12.60 -5.40 0.49
C MET A 50 -12.72 -5.25 -1.03
N GLN A 51 -13.86 -5.64 -1.62
CA GLN A 51 -14.11 -5.45 -3.06
C GLN A 51 -14.03 -3.98 -3.46
N ASN A 52 -14.56 -3.08 -2.62
CA ASN A 52 -14.49 -1.64 -2.86
C ASN A 52 -13.04 -1.12 -2.88
N ILE A 53 -12.17 -1.64 -2.01
CA ILE A 53 -10.74 -1.29 -2.01
C ILE A 53 -10.06 -1.84 -3.27
N HIS A 54 -10.37 -3.08 -3.67
CA HIS A 54 -9.81 -3.68 -4.88
C HIS A 54 -10.17 -2.89 -6.14
N ALA A 55 -11.46 -2.57 -6.32
CA ALA A 55 -11.93 -1.76 -7.45
C ALA A 55 -11.29 -0.36 -7.47
N LEU A 56 -11.00 0.20 -6.30
CA LEU A 56 -10.30 1.48 -6.21
C LEU A 56 -8.83 1.36 -6.65
N ILE A 57 -8.15 0.26 -6.34
CA ILE A 57 -6.78 -0.01 -6.83
C ILE A 57 -6.78 -0.09 -8.37
N GLU A 58 -7.73 -0.82 -8.96
CA GLU A 58 -7.86 -0.93 -10.43
C GLU A 58 -8.08 0.44 -11.09
N VAL A 59 -8.95 1.28 -10.53
CA VAL A 59 -9.14 2.63 -11.09
C VAL A 59 -7.92 3.51 -10.91
N ILE A 60 -7.19 3.40 -9.80
CA ILE A 60 -5.96 4.17 -9.59
C ILE A 60 -4.85 3.67 -10.52
N SER A 61 -4.78 2.37 -10.84
CA SER A 61 -3.76 1.86 -11.76
C SER A 61 -4.00 2.36 -13.19
N GLU A 62 -5.26 2.46 -13.61
CA GLU A 62 -5.67 3.01 -14.91
C GLU A 62 -5.51 4.54 -14.99
N ASP A 63 -6.07 5.28 -14.02
CA ASP A 63 -6.21 6.74 -14.09
C ASP A 63 -5.08 7.50 -13.36
N GLY A 64 -4.28 6.81 -12.55
CA GLY A 64 -3.24 7.37 -11.71
C GLY A 64 -3.73 7.98 -10.39
N THR A 65 -2.79 8.50 -9.60
CA THR A 65 -3.02 9.02 -8.22
C THR A 65 -3.78 10.34 -8.15
N ALA A 66 -4.12 10.97 -9.28
CA ALA A 66 -4.87 12.23 -9.27
C ALA A 66 -6.30 12.09 -8.71
N GLN A 67 -6.84 10.87 -8.70
CA GLN A 67 -8.19 10.56 -8.24
C GLN A 67 -8.33 10.51 -6.71
N ILE A 68 -7.22 10.37 -5.98
CA ILE A 68 -7.21 10.22 -4.53
C ILE A 68 -6.68 11.50 -3.87
N ARG A 69 -7.42 12.06 -2.91
CA ARG A 69 -6.85 13.11 -2.05
C ARG A 69 -6.09 12.45 -0.92
N ARG A 70 -4.83 12.85 -0.79
CA ARG A 70 -3.95 12.43 0.28
C ARG A 70 -4.47 12.97 1.61
N SER A 71 -5.06 12.10 2.42
CA SER A 71 -5.47 12.40 3.79
C SER A 71 -4.45 11.80 4.76
N ARG A 72 -3.87 12.67 5.61
CA ARG A 72 -2.86 12.41 6.68
C ARG A 72 -1.39 12.49 6.23
N ASP A 73 -0.63 13.30 6.97
CA ASP A 73 0.82 13.55 6.78
C ASP A 73 1.70 12.84 7.83
N GLU A 74 1.14 11.93 8.64
CA GLU A 74 1.94 11.19 9.61
C GLU A 74 2.78 10.10 8.93
N GLY A 75 4.00 10.50 8.56
CA GLY A 75 5.02 9.60 8.06
C GLY A 75 4.82 9.15 6.61
N ARG A 76 4.02 9.87 5.81
CA ARG A 76 3.74 9.55 4.39
C ARG A 76 3.05 8.20 4.16
N ALA A 77 2.34 7.71 5.19
CA ALA A 77 1.45 6.56 5.08
C ALA A 77 0.05 7.05 4.70
N PHE A 78 -0.46 6.61 3.57
CA PHE A 78 -1.83 6.89 3.14
C PHE A 78 -2.69 5.62 3.28
N ALA A 79 -4.01 5.77 3.23
CA ALA A 79 -4.93 4.64 3.37
C ALA A 79 -6.01 4.67 2.29
N LEU A 80 -6.30 3.48 1.73
CA LEU A 80 -7.44 3.24 0.86
C LEU A 80 -8.61 2.63 1.66
N PRO A 81 -9.86 3.03 1.39
CA PRO A 81 -10.20 4.21 0.58
C PRO A 81 -9.81 5.52 1.29
N PRO A 82 -9.45 6.58 0.55
CA PRO A 82 -9.13 7.87 1.16
C PRO A 82 -10.37 8.48 1.84
N GLU A 83 -10.16 9.33 2.83
CA GLU A 83 -11.26 10.00 3.54
C GLU A 83 -12.05 10.94 2.62
N VAL A 84 -11.35 11.55 1.67
CA VAL A 84 -11.95 12.42 0.64
C VAL A 84 -11.44 11.96 -0.72
N LEU A 85 -12.34 11.61 -1.62
CA LEU A 85 -11.99 11.37 -3.02
C LEU A 85 -11.96 12.70 -3.79
N ALA A 86 -11.19 12.75 -4.87
CA ALA A 86 -11.25 13.91 -5.76
C ALA A 86 -12.66 14.00 -6.38
N ASN A 87 -13.17 15.21 -6.61
CA ASN A 87 -14.52 15.42 -7.15
C ASN A 87 -14.75 14.79 -8.53
N ALA A 88 -13.69 14.34 -9.23
CA ALA A 88 -13.73 13.70 -10.53
C ALA A 88 -13.46 12.18 -10.48
N ALA A 89 -13.40 11.58 -9.29
CA ALA A 89 -13.15 10.14 -9.15
C ALA A 89 -14.29 9.32 -9.76
N ARG A 90 -13.94 8.34 -10.61
CA ARG A 90 -14.89 7.41 -11.27
C ARG A 90 -15.61 6.50 -10.29
N ILE A 91 -15.02 6.29 -9.11
CA ILE A 91 -15.57 5.47 -8.03
C ILE A 91 -15.66 6.33 -6.77
N GLN A 92 -16.78 6.24 -6.06
CA GLN A 92 -16.95 6.80 -4.72
C GLN A 92 -17.10 5.66 -3.71
N VAL A 93 -16.21 5.60 -2.73
CA VAL A 93 -16.29 4.66 -1.62
C VAL A 93 -16.52 5.44 -0.33
N THR A 94 -17.64 5.17 0.34
CA THR A 94 -18.01 5.81 1.61
C THR A 94 -18.38 4.76 2.66
N GLY A 95 -18.04 5.01 3.92
CA GLY A 95 -18.43 4.12 5.03
C GLY A 95 -17.61 2.82 5.15
N ASN A 96 -16.55 2.67 4.36
CA ASN A 96 -15.71 1.48 4.38
C ASN A 96 -14.98 1.35 5.72
N THR A 97 -15.11 0.18 6.33
CA THR A 97 -14.55 -0.16 7.64
C THR A 97 -13.16 -0.78 7.56
N LEU A 98 -12.66 -1.07 6.36
CA LEU A 98 -11.30 -1.51 6.12
C LEU A 98 -10.38 -0.35 5.70
N ARG A 99 -9.09 -0.52 6.00
CA ARG A 99 -8.02 0.34 5.51
C ARG A 99 -6.90 -0.52 4.95
N LEU A 100 -6.51 -0.26 3.71
CA LEU A 100 -5.28 -0.76 3.12
C LEU A 100 -4.28 0.39 3.04
N TYR A 101 -3.15 0.27 3.73
CA TYR A 101 -2.14 1.32 3.77
C TYR A 101 -1.23 1.27 2.55
N TYR A 102 -0.78 2.43 2.10
CA TYR A 102 0.12 2.55 0.96
C TYR A 102 1.10 3.72 1.12
N LEU A 103 2.17 3.66 0.34
CA LEU A 103 3.18 4.69 0.16
C LEU A 103 3.26 5.09 -1.31
N ASP A 104 3.08 6.38 -1.58
CA ASP A 104 3.44 6.98 -2.87
C ASP A 104 4.95 7.22 -2.90
N VAL A 105 5.67 6.47 -3.73
CA VAL A 105 7.10 6.75 -4.00
C VAL A 105 7.21 7.85 -5.06
N THR A 106 6.45 7.68 -6.15
CA THR A 106 6.25 8.65 -7.22
C THR A 106 4.77 8.62 -7.64
N PRO A 107 4.29 9.54 -8.50
CA PRO A 107 2.93 9.45 -9.03
C PRO A 107 2.61 8.16 -9.81
N GLU A 108 3.64 7.44 -10.25
CA GLU A 108 3.57 6.20 -11.05
C GLU A 108 3.83 4.94 -10.23
N ILE A 109 4.42 5.05 -9.03
CA ILE A 109 4.84 3.91 -8.20
C ILE A 109 4.20 4.01 -6.82
N ILE A 110 3.31 3.08 -6.53
CA ILE A 110 2.65 2.92 -5.23
C ILE A 110 3.06 1.59 -4.60
N ILE A 111 3.41 1.62 -3.33
CA ILE A 111 3.72 0.42 -2.54
C ILE A 111 2.61 0.21 -1.51
N LEU A 112 1.91 -0.91 -1.60
CA LEU A 112 0.91 -1.38 -0.64
C LEU A 112 1.60 -2.04 0.57
N LEU A 113 1.15 -1.71 1.77
CA LEU A 113 1.84 -1.99 3.03
C LEU A 113 1.06 -2.94 3.97
N GLY A 114 -0.03 -3.50 3.47
CA GLY A 114 -0.98 -4.26 4.28
C GLY A 114 -2.04 -3.38 4.95
N GLY A 115 -2.97 -4.02 5.63
CA GLY A 115 -4.18 -3.35 6.09
C GLY A 115 -4.98 -4.16 7.10
N GLY A 116 -6.13 -3.62 7.47
CA GLY A 116 -7.07 -4.29 8.37
C GLY A 116 -8.29 -3.44 8.65
N ILE A 117 -9.07 -3.87 9.64
CA ILE A 117 -10.23 -3.11 10.12
C ILE A 117 -9.75 -1.78 10.71
N ALA A 118 -10.37 -0.69 10.26
CA ALA A 118 -10.19 0.65 10.77
C ALA A 118 -10.57 0.70 12.26
N HIS A 119 -9.58 0.62 13.15
CA HIS A 119 -9.82 0.82 14.58
C HIS A 119 -9.69 2.30 14.92
N ASN A 120 -10.75 2.87 15.49
CA ASN A 120 -10.63 4.04 16.35
C ASN A 120 -10.24 3.55 17.74
N GLU A 121 -8.94 3.34 18.01
CA GLU A 121 -8.55 3.06 19.39
C GLU A 121 -8.93 4.27 20.28
N PRO A 122 -9.60 4.08 21.42
CA PRO A 122 -10.05 5.17 22.30
C PRO A 122 -8.92 6.06 22.83
N ASN A 123 -7.67 5.60 22.73
CA ASN A 123 -6.51 6.19 23.40
C ASN A 123 -5.50 6.86 22.45
N GLY A 124 -5.87 7.11 21.18
CA GLY A 124 -5.02 7.83 20.23
C GLY A 124 -3.78 7.07 19.75
N HIS A 125 -3.73 5.75 19.96
CA HIS A 125 -2.70 4.90 19.38
C HIS A 125 -3.07 4.55 17.93
N PRO A 126 -2.12 4.68 16.98
CA PRO A 126 -2.35 4.22 15.62
C PRO A 126 -2.57 2.69 15.64
N PRO A 127 -3.49 2.16 14.80
CA PRO A 127 -3.71 0.72 14.67
C PRO A 127 -2.39 -0.03 14.46
N ILE A 128 -2.28 -1.27 14.93
CA ILE A 128 -1.08 -2.10 14.78
C ILE A 128 -0.62 -2.11 13.30
N GLN A 129 -1.57 -2.19 12.38
CA GLN A 129 -1.34 -2.19 10.93
C GLN A 129 -0.71 -0.88 10.42
N LEU A 130 -1.04 0.26 11.04
CA LEU A 130 -0.40 1.54 10.73
C LEU A 130 1.02 1.62 11.29
N ARG A 131 1.30 0.97 12.43
CA ARG A 131 2.66 0.90 12.99
C ARG A 131 3.58 0.08 12.09
N ASP A 132 3.10 -1.05 11.59
CA ASP A 132 3.85 -1.90 10.66
C ASP A 132 4.08 -1.18 9.32
N ALA A 133 3.05 -0.53 8.78
CA ALA A 133 3.19 0.34 7.61
C ALA A 133 4.26 1.43 7.82
N GLN A 134 4.27 2.10 8.98
CA GLN A 134 5.27 3.10 9.31
C GLN A 134 6.70 2.53 9.41
N LEU A 135 6.87 1.27 9.81
CA LEU A 135 8.19 0.61 9.81
C LEU A 135 8.70 0.39 8.39
N PHE A 136 7.85 -0.07 7.47
CA PHE A 136 8.19 -0.17 6.05
C PHE A 136 8.56 1.20 5.48
N ILE A 137 7.72 2.20 5.71
CA ILE A 137 7.91 3.54 5.14
C ILE A 137 9.20 4.18 5.62
N LYS A 138 9.54 4.09 6.92
CA LYS A 138 10.81 4.61 7.44
C LYS A 138 12.01 4.01 6.74
N LYS A 139 11.99 2.70 6.50
CA LYS A 139 13.10 2.00 5.82
C LYS A 139 13.15 2.36 4.34
N ILE A 140 12.01 2.36 3.66
CA ILE A 140 11.90 2.76 2.25
C ILE A 140 12.42 4.19 2.09
N TRP A 141 11.99 5.16 2.89
CA TRP A 141 12.51 6.53 2.80
C TRP A 141 13.96 6.69 3.21
N SER A 142 14.47 5.89 4.14
CA SER A 142 15.92 5.89 4.43
C SER A 142 16.77 5.41 3.26
N ALA A 143 16.15 4.68 2.31
CA ALA A 143 16.75 4.29 1.04
C ALA A 143 16.39 5.26 -0.12
N ILE A 144 15.32 6.06 -0.02
CA ILE A 144 14.96 7.05 -1.05
C ILE A 144 15.90 8.25 -0.97
N GLY A 145 16.51 8.60 -2.10
CA GLY A 145 17.75 9.37 -2.20
C GLY A 145 18.82 8.62 -3.00
N THR A 146 18.56 7.33 -3.17
CA THR A 146 19.19 6.43 -4.10
C THR A 146 18.29 6.29 -5.34
N GLU A 147 18.82 6.41 -6.57
CA GLU A 147 18.01 6.08 -7.78
C GLU A 147 17.58 4.60 -7.68
N PHE A 148 16.49 4.17 -8.30
CA PHE A 148 16.07 2.76 -8.25
C PHE A 148 15.97 2.18 -9.66
N GLU A 149 16.39 0.94 -9.86
CA GLU A 149 16.07 0.14 -11.05
C GLU A 149 15.02 -0.92 -10.72
N ILE A 150 14.19 -1.23 -11.71
CA ILE A 150 13.31 -2.39 -11.67
C ILE A 150 14.04 -3.52 -12.40
N SER A 151 14.38 -4.59 -11.69
CA SER A 151 15.08 -5.75 -12.24
C SER A 151 14.49 -7.02 -11.66
N ASN A 152 14.14 -7.99 -12.51
CA ASN A 152 13.49 -9.25 -12.11
C ASN A 152 12.28 -9.07 -11.17
N LYS A 153 11.42 -8.08 -11.43
CA LYS A 153 10.23 -7.78 -10.58
C LYS A 153 10.59 -7.31 -9.17
N ARG A 154 11.76 -6.69 -9.01
CA ARG A 154 12.26 -6.17 -7.72
C ARG A 154 12.74 -4.75 -7.93
N LEU A 155 12.50 -3.90 -6.93
CA LEU A 155 12.97 -2.52 -6.88
C LEU A 155 14.36 -2.48 -6.21
N ILE A 156 15.41 -2.14 -6.94
CA ILE A 156 16.82 -2.19 -6.50
C ILE A 156 17.40 -0.77 -6.43
N PRO A 157 17.99 -0.32 -5.30
CA PRO A 157 18.67 0.96 -5.21
C PRO A 157 20.00 1.00 -6.01
N LEU A 158 20.23 2.03 -6.84
CA LEU A 158 21.35 2.24 -7.78
C LEU A 158 22.59 2.95 -7.17
N ASN A 159 22.43 3.76 -6.13
CA ASN A 159 23.44 4.67 -5.53
C ASN A 159 23.34 4.77 -3.99
N GLY A 160 23.21 3.64 -3.30
CA GLY A 160 23.03 3.56 -1.85
C GLY A 160 23.77 2.35 -1.29
N PRO A 161 23.90 2.21 0.04
CA PRO A 161 24.42 0.97 0.60
C PRO A 161 23.57 -0.18 0.11
N GLU A 162 24.22 -1.21 -0.45
CA GLU A 162 23.59 -2.44 -0.91
C GLU A 162 22.66 -2.94 0.19
N ILE A 163 21.35 -2.95 -0.08
CA ILE A 163 20.38 -3.55 0.83
C ILE A 163 20.54 -5.07 0.64
N ILE A 164 21.53 -5.66 1.32
CA ILE A 164 21.64 -7.11 1.45
C ILE A 164 20.57 -7.54 2.44
N ILE A 165 19.49 -8.05 1.86
CA ILE A 165 18.38 -8.67 2.55
C ILE A 165 18.80 -10.12 2.85
N HIS A 166 19.12 -10.38 4.11
CA HIS A 166 19.24 -11.71 4.70
C HIS A 166 17.92 -12.12 5.35
#